data_AF-A0A969KC92-F1
#
_entry.id   AF-A0A969KC92-F1
#
_cell.length_a   1.000
_cell.length_b   1.000
_cell.length_c   1.000
_cell.angle_alpha   90.00
_cell.angle_beta   90.00
_cell.angle_gamma   90.00
#
_symmetry.space_group_name_H-M   'P 1'
#
loop_
_entity.id
_entity.type
_entity.pdbx_description
1 polymer ?
#
loop_
_entity_poly.entity_id
_entity_poly.type
_entity_poly.pdbx_seq_one_letter_code
_entity_poly.pdbx_strand_id
1 'polypeptide(L)'
;MGFCKNSIKVSFTEYDDFRKVEQSLRSGQTDVGFTMLPSSEDLITRKLRQDEFVVILSASFILKSPQLSWEEVTQYPMIIPPKTSTMMQPLHAHLQQYHQRLNIASEVETDVMIINSPWSRQFSPPSS
;
A
#
# COMPACT_ATOMS: atom_id res chain seq x y z
N MET A 1 -14.10 -41.97 26.77
CA MET A 1 -13.41 -40.70 27.04
C MET A 1 -13.10 -40.06 25.70
N GLY A 2 -13.98 -39.17 25.21
CA GLY A 2 -13.91 -38.62 23.86
C GLY A 2 -13.18 -37.29 23.85
N PHE A 3 -12.12 -37.17 23.06
CA PHE A 3 -11.41 -35.92 22.83
C PHE A 3 -12.22 -35.07 21.84
N CYS A 4 -12.79 -33.95 22.30
CA CYS A 4 -13.36 -32.95 21.41
C CYS A 4 -12.21 -32.21 20.69
N LYS A 5 -12.08 -32.43 19.39
CA LYS A 5 -11.19 -31.67 18.51
C LYS A 5 -11.90 -30.33 18.21
N ASN A 6 -11.52 -29.24 18.88
CA ASN A 6 -12.06 -27.91 18.59
C ASN A 6 -11.71 -27.52 17.14
N SER A 7 -12.72 -27.41 16.26
CA SER A 7 -12.57 -26.84 14.93
C SER A 7 -12.75 -25.32 15.01
N ILE A 8 -11.66 -24.56 14.83
CA ILE A 8 -11.75 -23.11 14.67
C ILE A 8 -12.09 -22.82 13.20
N LYS A 9 -13.11 -21.98 12.97
CA LYS A 9 -13.45 -21.47 11.64
C LYS A 9 -12.97 -20.02 11.54
N VAL A 10 -12.38 -19.68 10.40
CA VAL A 10 -11.90 -18.33 10.11
C VAL A 10 -12.53 -17.87 8.80
N SER A 11 -13.00 -16.64 8.75
CA SER A 11 -13.53 -15.98 7.56
C SER A 11 -12.85 -14.63 7.38
N PHE A 12 -12.63 -14.24 6.12
CA PHE A 12 -12.03 -12.97 5.76
C PHE A 12 -13.02 -12.16 4.92
N THR A 13 -13.07 -10.86 5.18
CA THR A 13 -13.83 -9.89 4.39
C THR A 13 -12.92 -8.69 4.13
N GLU A 14 -12.82 -8.28 2.87
CA GLU A 14 -12.00 -7.15 2.45
C GLU A 14 -12.87 -5.91 2.22
N TYR A 15 -12.33 -4.75 2.57
CA TYR A 15 -12.98 -3.45 2.36
C TYR A 15 -11.94 -2.44 1.86
N ASP A 16 -12.29 -1.67 0.83
CA ASP A 16 -11.43 -0.59 0.30
C ASP A 16 -11.40 0.66 1.20
N ASP A 17 -12.29 0.72 2.21
CA ASP A 17 -12.42 1.83 3.15
C ASP A 17 -12.30 1.32 4.58
N PHE A 18 -11.27 1.79 5.29
CA PHE A 18 -10.98 1.41 6.66
C PHE A 18 -12.13 1.72 7.64
N ARG A 19 -13.01 2.69 7.33
CA ARG A 19 -14.19 2.98 8.16
C ARG A 19 -15.20 1.84 8.16
N LYS A 20 -15.27 1.06 7.07
CA LYS A 20 -16.15 -0.13 7.00
C LYS A 20 -15.65 -1.25 7.90
N VAL A 21 -14.33 -1.37 8.09
CA VAL A 21 -13.74 -2.30 9.06
C VAL A 21 -14.23 -1.95 10.47
N GLU A 22 -14.13 -0.67 10.86
CA GLU A 22 -14.61 -0.23 12.17
C GLU A 22 -16.12 -0.43 12.33
N GLN A 23 -16.92 -0.15 11.30
CA GLN A 23 -18.36 -0.39 11.33
C GLN A 23 -18.70 -1.89 11.51
N SER A 24 -17.94 -2.78 10.87
CA SER A 24 -18.11 -4.23 11.00
C SER A 24 -17.80 -4.73 12.42
N LEU A 25 -16.77 -4.16 13.06
CA LEU A 25 -16.49 -4.40 14.48
C LEU A 25 -17.65 -3.96 15.38
N ARG A 26 -18.14 -2.73 15.18
CA ARG A 26 -19.26 -2.17 15.98
C ARG A 26 -20.57 -2.93 15.80
N SER A 27 -20.81 -3.50 14.62
CA SER A 27 -22.01 -4.28 14.33
C SER A 27 -21.93 -5.74 14.79
N GLY A 28 -20.78 -6.18 15.30
CA GLY A 28 -20.55 -7.57 15.71
C GLY A 28 -20.43 -8.55 14.55
N GLN A 29 -20.22 -8.06 13.32
CA GLN A 29 -20.01 -8.89 12.13
C GLN A 29 -18.57 -9.39 12.00
N THR A 30 -17.63 -8.78 12.73
CA THR A 30 -16.22 -9.13 12.70
C THR A 30 -15.65 -9.06 14.11
N ASP A 31 -14.82 -10.04 14.48
CA ASP A 31 -14.19 -10.10 15.80
C ASP A 31 -12.89 -9.25 15.86
N VAL A 32 -12.14 -9.22 14.76
CA VAL A 32 -10.83 -8.55 14.65
C VAL A 32 -10.72 -7.85 13.29
N GLY A 33 -10.38 -6.56 13.31
CA GLY A 33 -10.18 -5.74 12.11
C GLY A 33 -8.72 -5.34 11.94
N PHE A 34 -8.22 -5.37 10.71
CA PHE A 34 -6.96 -4.76 10.32
C PHE A 34 -7.27 -3.42 9.64
N THR A 35 -6.66 -2.34 10.13
CA THR A 35 -6.98 -0.99 9.68
C THR A 35 -5.77 -0.06 9.78
N MET A 36 -5.85 1.07 9.09
CA MET A 36 -4.88 2.16 9.22
C MET A 36 -5.15 2.96 10.50
N LEU A 37 -4.09 3.40 11.16
CA LEU A 37 -4.17 4.31 12.30
C LEU A 37 -4.02 5.77 11.86
N PRO A 38 -4.64 6.73 12.58
CA PRO A 38 -5.44 6.55 13.79
C PRO A 38 -6.83 5.95 13.49
N SER A 39 -7.32 5.11 14.40
CA SER A 39 -8.71 4.64 14.41
C SER A 39 -9.55 5.49 15.37
N SER A 40 -10.85 5.25 15.39
CA SER A 40 -11.73 5.83 16.40
C SER A 40 -11.34 5.43 17.84
N GLU A 41 -11.54 6.34 18.80
CA GLU A 41 -11.13 6.18 20.21
C GLU A 41 -11.94 5.13 20.98
N ASP A 42 -13.12 4.75 20.48
CA ASP A 42 -13.98 3.72 21.05
C ASP A 42 -13.47 2.29 20.79
N LEU A 43 -12.40 2.14 20.01
CA LEU A 43 -11.81 0.86 19.65
C LEU A 43 -10.47 0.64 20.36
N ILE A 44 -10.28 -0.56 20.90
CA ILE A 44 -8.99 -1.00 21.40
C ILE A 44 -8.10 -1.30 20.20
N THR A 45 -7.05 -0.50 20.00
CA THR A 45 -6.11 -0.70 18.90
C THR A 45 -4.69 -0.91 19.38
N ARG A 46 -3.94 -1.67 18.57
CA ARG A 46 -2.52 -1.91 18.77
C ARG A 46 -1.80 -1.75 17.44
N LYS A 47 -0.78 -0.90 17.40
CA LYS A 47 0.11 -0.78 16.23
C LYS A 47 0.78 -2.13 15.99
N LEU A 48 0.55 -2.70 14.80
CA LEU A 48 1.21 -3.91 14.34
C LEU A 48 2.51 -3.59 13.62
N ARG A 49 2.43 -2.69 12.64
CA ARG A 49 3.55 -2.28 11.81
C ARG A 49 3.35 -0.85 11.31
N GLN A 50 4.45 -0.23 10.90
CA GLN A 50 4.44 0.93 10.03
C GLN A 50 5.10 0.51 8.72
N ASP A 51 4.37 0.64 7.63
CA ASP A 51 4.88 0.26 6.32
C ASP A 51 5.86 1.31 5.79
N GLU A 52 6.82 0.83 5.00
CA GLU A 52 7.82 1.65 4.34
C GLU A 52 7.42 1.88 2.89
N PHE A 53 7.67 3.08 2.37
CA PHE A 53 7.56 3.32 0.94
C PHE A 53 8.74 2.69 0.22
N VAL A 54 8.45 1.73 -0.66
CA VAL A 54 9.46 1.07 -1.49
C VAL A 54 9.22 1.38 -2.95
N VAL A 55 10.30 1.57 -3.70
CA VAL A 55 10.26 1.71 -5.16
C VAL A 55 10.68 0.39 -5.78
N ILE A 56 9.83 -0.16 -6.64
CA ILE A 56 10.15 -1.36 -7.41
C ILE A 56 10.72 -0.92 -8.74
N LEU A 57 11.94 -1.35 -9.03
CA LEU A 57 12.68 -1.04 -10.26
C LEU A 57 12.82 -2.30 -11.11
N SER A 58 13.04 -2.13 -12.41
CA SER A 58 13.35 -3.27 -13.27
C SER A 58 14.69 -3.89 -12.85
N ALA A 59 14.83 -5.20 -13.07
CA ALA A 59 16.08 -5.90 -12.73
C ALA A 59 17.31 -5.39 -13.52
N SER A 60 17.09 -4.70 -14.64
CA SER A 60 18.14 -4.07 -15.44
C SER A 60 18.48 -2.65 -14.99
N PHE A 61 17.77 -2.09 -14.01
CA PHE A 61 18.02 -0.74 -13.54
C PHE A 61 19.28 -0.71 -12.67
N ILE A 62 20.24 0.14 -13.05
CA ILE A 62 21.49 0.30 -12.31
C ILE A 62 21.36 1.50 -11.37
N LEU A 63 21.29 1.21 -10.09
CA LEU A 63 21.31 2.24 -9.05
C LEU A 63 22.69 2.88 -8.94
N LYS A 64 22.73 4.22 -8.91
CA LYS A 64 23.95 4.98 -8.60
C LYS A 64 24.30 4.93 -7.09
N SER A 65 23.30 4.65 -6.25
CA SER A 65 23.39 4.59 -4.79
C SER A 65 22.43 3.51 -4.26
N PRO A 66 22.75 2.80 -3.17
CA PRO A 66 21.85 1.79 -2.58
C PRO A 66 20.54 2.37 -2.03
N GLN A 67 20.44 3.69 -1.86
CA GLN A 67 19.23 4.39 -1.46
C GLN A 67 18.89 5.49 -2.45
N LEU A 68 17.61 5.60 -2.79
CA LEU A 68 17.05 6.68 -3.60
C LEU A 68 16.42 7.73 -2.68
N SER A 69 16.75 8.99 -2.95
CA SER A 69 16.04 10.14 -2.38
C SER A 69 14.70 10.37 -3.08
N TRP A 70 13.76 11.03 -2.42
CA TRP A 70 12.50 11.44 -3.06
C TRP A 70 12.74 12.34 -4.26
N GLU A 71 13.75 13.22 -4.22
CA GLU A 71 14.13 14.07 -5.35
C GLU A 71 14.51 13.23 -6.58
N GLU A 72 15.34 12.20 -6.41
CA GLU A 72 15.70 11.28 -7.49
C GLU A 72 14.48 10.49 -7.99
N VAL A 73 13.66 9.95 -7.07
CA VAL A 73 12.46 9.16 -7.44
C VAL A 73 11.51 9.98 -8.32
N THR A 74 11.29 11.26 -7.99
CA THR A 74 10.36 12.12 -8.74
C THR A 74 10.80 12.41 -10.19
N GLN A 75 12.08 12.18 -10.52
CA GLN A 75 12.57 12.35 -11.89
C GLN A 75 12.16 11.19 -12.80
N TYR A 76 11.88 10.01 -12.26
CA TYR A 76 11.52 8.83 -13.04
C TYR A 76 10.00 8.77 -13.30
N PRO A 77 9.58 8.48 -14.54
CA PRO A 77 8.18 8.19 -14.82
C PRO A 77 7.71 6.95 -14.05
N MET A 78 6.63 7.07 -13.29
CA MET A 78 6.13 6.04 -12.38
C MET A 78 4.78 5.48 -12.82
N ILE A 79 4.59 4.21 -12.48
CA ILE A 79 3.34 3.47 -12.56
C ILE A 79 2.83 3.35 -11.13
N ILE A 80 1.69 3.96 -10.83
CA ILE A 80 1.15 4.01 -9.46
C ILE A 80 -0.35 3.65 -9.44
N PRO A 81 -0.92 3.24 -8.29
CA PRO A 81 -2.37 3.17 -8.15
C PRO A 81 -3.04 4.55 -8.32
N PRO A 82 -4.33 4.60 -8.70
CA PRO A 82 -5.06 5.85 -8.84
C PRO A 82 -5.04 6.67 -7.55
N LYS A 83 -4.94 7.99 -7.70
CA LYS A 83 -4.95 8.93 -6.55
C LYS A 83 -6.20 8.82 -5.67
N THR A 84 -7.30 8.33 -6.22
CA THR A 84 -8.57 8.10 -5.50
C THR A 84 -8.52 6.88 -4.58
N SER A 85 -7.51 6.00 -4.72
CA SER A 85 -7.33 4.86 -3.83
C SER A 85 -7.00 5.30 -2.42
N THR A 86 -7.73 4.76 -1.43
CA THR A 86 -7.49 5.00 0.00
C THR A 86 -6.05 4.65 0.39
N MET A 87 -5.47 3.63 -0.23
CA MET A 87 -4.11 3.16 0.01
C MET A 87 -3.04 4.18 -0.42
N MET A 88 -3.36 5.09 -1.34
CA MET A 88 -2.43 6.11 -1.84
C MET A 88 -2.41 7.38 -1.00
N GLN A 89 -3.38 7.55 -0.08
CA GLN A 89 -3.47 8.75 0.74
C GLN A 89 -2.21 9.02 1.58
N PRO A 90 -1.60 8.02 2.26
CA PRO A 90 -0.38 8.25 3.02
C PRO A 90 0.80 8.72 2.15
N LEU A 91 0.94 8.15 0.94
CA LEU A 91 1.98 8.57 0.00
C LEU A 91 1.79 10.02 -0.44
N HIS A 92 0.56 10.39 -0.82
CA HIS A 92 0.27 11.77 -1.23
C HIS A 92 0.45 12.77 -0.09
N ALA A 93 0.04 12.43 1.13
CA ALA A 93 0.25 13.26 2.31
C ALA A 93 1.75 13.49 2.57
N HIS A 94 2.56 12.42 2.49
CA HIS A 94 4.01 12.49 2.61
C HIS A 94 4.62 13.41 1.54
N LEU A 95 4.29 13.22 0.28
CA LEU A 95 4.81 14.05 -0.81
C LEU A 95 4.44 15.53 -0.66
N GLN A 96 3.21 15.82 -0.22
CA GLN A 96 2.77 17.18 0.06
C GLN A 96 3.58 17.83 1.19
N GLN A 97 3.83 17.09 2.28
CA GLN A 97 4.63 17.57 3.41
C GLN A 97 6.06 17.95 2.99
N TYR A 98 6.65 17.23 2.03
CA TYR A 98 8.01 17.49 1.53
C TYR A 98 8.05 18.28 0.22
N HIS A 99 6.92 18.85 -0.22
CA HIS A 99 6.78 19.62 -1.46
C HIS A 99 7.25 18.88 -2.73
N GLN A 100 7.16 17.55 -2.73
CA GLN A 100 7.55 16.69 -3.85
C GLN A 100 6.33 16.39 -4.75
N ARG A 101 6.59 16.13 -6.04
CA ARG A 101 5.55 15.72 -7.00
C ARG A 101 6.05 14.55 -7.84
N LEU A 102 5.27 13.48 -7.87
CA LEU A 102 5.56 12.30 -8.69
C LEU A 102 5.39 12.62 -10.18
N ASN A 103 6.34 12.16 -11.00
CA ASN A 103 6.17 12.06 -12.44
C ASN A 103 5.36 10.81 -12.76
N ILE A 104 4.05 10.95 -12.98
CA ILE A 104 3.14 9.81 -13.19
C ILE A 104 3.03 9.54 -14.69
N ALA A 105 3.52 8.39 -15.13
CA ALA A 105 3.38 7.93 -16.51
C ALA A 105 2.10 7.14 -16.74
N SER A 106 1.62 6.41 -15.73
CA SER A 106 0.43 5.57 -15.83
C SER A 106 -0.19 5.31 -14.45
N GLU A 107 -1.52 5.23 -14.41
CA GLU A 107 -2.28 4.79 -13.24
C GLU A 107 -2.82 3.38 -13.48
N VAL A 108 -2.75 2.49 -12.48
CA VAL A 108 -3.14 1.08 -12.62
C VAL A 108 -3.90 0.61 -11.38
N GLU A 109 -5.08 0.02 -11.56
CA GLU A 109 -6.01 -0.26 -10.46
C GLU A 109 -5.59 -1.41 -9.54
N THR A 110 -4.71 -2.32 -9.97
CA THR A 110 -4.38 -3.52 -9.19
C THR A 110 -2.88 -3.72 -9.01
N ASP A 111 -2.48 -4.09 -7.79
CA ASP A 111 -1.09 -4.30 -7.39
C ASP A 111 -0.40 -5.39 -8.24
N VAL A 112 -1.16 -6.39 -8.69
CA VAL A 112 -0.66 -7.45 -9.58
C VAL A 112 -0.28 -6.95 -10.97
N MET A 113 -0.89 -5.86 -11.44
CA MET A 113 -0.54 -5.25 -12.72
C MET A 113 0.69 -4.37 -12.59
N ILE A 114 0.98 -3.79 -11.43
CA ILE A 114 2.18 -2.97 -11.23
C ILE A 114 3.45 -3.82 -11.44
N ILE A 115 3.47 -5.03 -10.89
CA ILE A 115 4.61 -5.95 -11.00
C ILE A 115 4.72 -6.57 -12.40
N ASN A 116 3.58 -6.90 -13.02
CA ASN A 116 3.55 -7.62 -14.31
C ASN A 116 3.39 -6.72 -15.54
N SER A 117 3.31 -5.40 -15.37
CA SER A 117 3.07 -4.46 -16.47
C SER A 117 4.16 -4.59 -17.54
N PRO A 118 3.81 -4.68 -18.83
CA PRO A 118 4.79 -4.76 -19.93
C PRO A 118 5.74 -3.55 -19.98
N TRP A 119 5.36 -2.43 -19.36
CA TRP A 119 6.20 -1.25 -19.19
C TRP A 119 7.42 -1.48 -18.28
N SER A 120 7.38 -2.47 -17.36
CA SER A 120 8.52 -2.82 -16.51
C SER A 120 9.71 -3.41 -17.28
N ARG A 121 9.49 -3.87 -18.53
CA ARG A 121 10.52 -4.46 -19.39
C ARG A 121 11.17 -3.49 -20.37
N GLN A 122 10.63 -2.28 -20.55
CA GLN A 122 11.05 -1.34 -21.59
C GLN A 122 11.75 -0.08 -21.04
N PHE A 123 11.88 0.04 -19.72
CA PHE A 123 12.50 1.22 -19.14
C PHE A 123 14.02 1.24 -19.37
N SER A 124 14.46 2.17 -20.22
CA SER A 124 15.85 2.64 -20.29
C SER A 124 15.94 3.95 -19.51
N PRO A 125 16.87 4.11 -18.55
CA PRO A 125 17.04 5.37 -17.84
C PRO A 125 17.42 6.50 -18.81
N PRO A 126 17.06 7.76 -18.52
CA PRO A 126 17.48 8.89 -19.34
C PRO A 126 19.02 8.97 -19.38
N SER A 127 19.56 9.16 -20.57
CA SER A 127 21.00 9.40 -20.78
C SER A 127 21.41 10.67 -20.05
N SER A 128 22.44 10.55 -19.22
CA SER A 128 23.07 11.65 -18.48
C SER A 128 23.70 12.69 -19.40
#